data_AF-A0A3D1QBP6-F1
#
_entry.id   AF-A0A3D1QBP6-F1
#
_cell.length_a   1.000
_cell.length_b   1.000
_cell.length_c   1.000
_cell.angle_alpha   90.00
_cell.angle_beta   90.00
_cell.angle_gamma   90.00
#
_symmetry.space_group_name_H-M   'P 1'
#
loop_
_entity.id
_entity.type
_entity.pdbx_description
1 polymer ?
#
loop_
_entity_poly.entity_id
_entity_poly.type
_entity_poly.pdbx_seq_one_letter_code
_entity_poly.pdbx_strand_id
1 'polypeptide(L)'
;MTLEPIAALSVAIPPGLRLLNLALVDIGAGTSDIAVVKEGNITAYAMVPMGGDELTETLASHYLLDFHHAEDVKRQIALGETIEIKDILKNSGMVDSKAMLAQLQPMINDISGKIAGHILDLNQKPPDAVVCVGGGSLTPSLIATLADQLELPHNRVGIRTAEGFEAIRCQHPNLQGPQGVTPLGIAYHSFIFPPLPFITVTLNQANLMLWNVGEMTVGNALLSSGTSLASIYGRPGLGKTVTINGKIKAFPGTLGTAPIVQVNGQAATLDTPLNHGDQIEFVPGCSGQDARVALSDLFDLGAGEVKVNGRQLRIKPLITVNGREVASPGFEIPDRARVDFQPANSLKYILQEAGVPEYQLQSRSYAFVLGNEDKQIVWLPIKVEVNGQPAQLDDVVPWEAEVTYTLLPPHPILQEILEDTDACRLRVYVNDEELVINAPGAGILMDGKPVPTTAELIDGSTISLDHSISSAILSDIFQVYGLNPNLNARLVLKVNGSEAGFTTPIKAGDRIEVFWEE
;
A
#
# COMPACT_ATOMS: atom_id res chain seq x y z
N MET A 1 -40.03 24.04 -6.54
CA MET A 1 -39.92 23.05 -7.62
C MET A 1 -40.93 21.95 -7.38
N THR A 2 -41.56 21.43 -8.43
CA THR A 2 -42.52 20.31 -8.41
C THR A 2 -42.47 19.59 -9.76
N LEU A 3 -43.02 18.38 -9.84
CA LEU A 3 -43.27 17.70 -11.12
C LEU A 3 -44.57 18.26 -11.71
N GLU A 4 -44.55 18.66 -12.99
CA GLU A 4 -45.71 19.19 -13.71
C GLU A 4 -47.01 18.39 -13.53
N PRO A 5 -47.01 17.05 -13.66
CA PRO A 5 -48.23 16.26 -13.48
C PRO A 5 -48.74 16.24 -12.03
N ILE A 6 -47.85 16.33 -11.03
CA ILE A 6 -48.29 16.48 -9.62
C ILE A 6 -48.97 17.83 -9.43
N ALA A 7 -48.43 18.87 -10.04
CA ALA A 7 -48.99 20.21 -9.99
C ALA A 7 -50.35 20.28 -10.67
N ALA A 8 -50.46 19.76 -11.90
CA ALA A 8 -51.72 19.67 -12.63
C ALA A 8 -52.77 18.83 -11.85
N LEU A 9 -52.38 17.70 -11.28
CA LEU A 9 -53.24 16.82 -10.49
C LEU A 9 -53.78 17.50 -9.23
N SER A 10 -52.97 18.36 -8.59
CA SER A 10 -53.36 19.09 -7.38
C SER A 10 -54.65 19.90 -7.55
N VAL A 11 -54.92 20.36 -8.78
CA VAL A 11 -56.13 21.10 -9.12
C VAL A 11 -57.11 20.29 -10.00
N ALA A 12 -56.60 19.45 -10.91
CA ALA A 12 -57.41 18.68 -11.85
C ALA A 12 -58.03 17.41 -11.26
N ILE A 13 -57.51 16.87 -10.16
CA ILE A 13 -58.10 15.74 -9.42
C ILE A 13 -58.07 16.08 -7.92
N PRO A 14 -59.10 16.80 -7.41
CA PRO A 14 -59.19 17.16 -6.00
C PRO A 14 -59.26 15.90 -5.11
N PRO A 15 -58.88 15.99 -3.83
CA PRO A 15 -58.78 14.85 -2.91
C PRO A 15 -59.99 13.91 -2.90
N GLY A 16 -61.22 14.45 -2.98
CA GLY A 16 -62.45 13.65 -3.02
C GLY A 16 -62.57 12.71 -4.21
N LEU A 17 -61.92 13.02 -5.34
CA LEU A 17 -61.90 12.15 -6.53
C LEU A 17 -60.77 11.12 -6.49
N ARG A 18 -59.77 11.28 -5.61
CA ARG A 18 -58.58 10.41 -5.56
C ARG A 18 -58.84 9.02 -5.00
N LEU A 19 -60.03 8.79 -4.45
CA LEU A 19 -60.47 7.46 -4.02
C LEU A 19 -60.81 6.56 -5.23
N LEU A 20 -61.16 7.16 -6.37
CA LEU A 20 -61.39 6.45 -7.63
C LEU A 20 -60.06 6.07 -8.27
N ASN A 21 -60.09 5.08 -9.16
CA ASN A 21 -58.94 4.69 -9.97
C ASN A 21 -58.86 5.58 -11.21
N LEU A 22 -58.14 6.69 -11.15
CA LEU A 22 -58.10 7.69 -12.23
C LEU A 22 -56.70 7.82 -12.84
N ALA A 23 -56.62 8.17 -14.12
CA ALA A 23 -55.40 8.63 -14.75
C ALA A 23 -55.54 10.09 -15.19
N LEU A 24 -54.53 10.92 -14.87
CA LEU A 24 -54.35 12.24 -15.46
C LEU A 24 -53.33 12.11 -16.60
N VAL A 25 -53.62 12.68 -17.76
CA VAL A 25 -52.69 12.76 -18.89
C VAL A 25 -52.55 14.22 -19.32
N ASP A 26 -51.38 14.80 -19.14
CA ASP A 26 -51.03 16.12 -19.65
C ASP A 26 -50.37 15.97 -21.02
N ILE A 27 -51.09 16.29 -22.09
CA ILE A 27 -50.62 16.14 -23.47
C ILE A 27 -50.07 17.49 -23.91
N GLY A 28 -48.75 17.63 -23.75
CA GLY A 28 -47.98 18.81 -24.13
C GLY A 28 -47.60 18.84 -25.61
N ALA A 29 -46.58 19.64 -25.91
CA ALA A 29 -46.00 19.76 -27.25
C ALA A 29 -45.15 18.53 -27.59
N GLY A 30 -44.02 18.34 -26.90
CA GLY A 30 -43.13 17.19 -27.16
C GLY A 30 -43.42 15.93 -26.33
N THR A 31 -44.14 16.04 -25.22
CA THR A 31 -44.34 14.94 -24.26
C THR A 31 -45.78 14.82 -23.81
N SER A 32 -46.14 13.62 -23.37
CA SER A 32 -47.39 13.34 -22.66
C SER A 32 -47.10 12.76 -21.28
N ASP A 33 -47.43 13.50 -20.23
CA ASP A 33 -47.15 13.15 -18.84
C ASP A 33 -48.34 12.48 -18.17
N ILE A 34 -48.11 11.33 -17.55
CA ILE A 34 -49.16 10.46 -17.01
C ILE A 34 -49.00 10.34 -15.51
N ALA A 35 -50.07 10.60 -14.74
CA ALA A 35 -50.14 10.29 -13.32
C ALA A 35 -51.35 9.42 -13.00
N VAL A 36 -51.13 8.35 -12.24
CA VAL A 36 -52.20 7.44 -11.81
C VAL A 36 -52.51 7.66 -10.34
N VAL A 37 -53.80 7.70 -10.01
CA VAL A 37 -54.31 7.91 -8.67
C VAL A 37 -55.28 6.79 -8.32
N LYS A 38 -55.11 6.22 -7.13
CA LYS A 38 -56.06 5.30 -6.50
C LYS A 38 -55.87 5.30 -4.99
N GLU A 39 -56.91 4.95 -4.24
CA GLU A 39 -56.83 4.82 -2.77
C GLU A 39 -56.35 6.10 -2.07
N GLY A 40 -56.69 7.27 -2.63
CA GLY A 40 -56.33 8.58 -2.08
C GLY A 40 -54.91 9.06 -2.40
N ASN A 41 -54.09 8.24 -3.06
CA ASN A 41 -52.67 8.51 -3.31
C ASN A 41 -52.35 8.54 -4.81
N ILE A 42 -51.30 9.28 -5.16
CA ILE A 42 -50.65 9.15 -6.47
C ILE A 42 -49.80 7.89 -6.40
N THR A 43 -50.12 6.88 -7.21
CA THR A 43 -49.44 5.57 -7.14
C THR A 43 -48.39 5.37 -8.21
N ALA A 44 -48.46 6.11 -9.31
CA ALA A 44 -47.51 5.97 -10.41
C ALA A 44 -47.40 7.25 -11.25
N TYR A 45 -46.25 7.40 -11.92
CA TYR A 45 -45.96 8.46 -12.88
C TYR A 45 -45.19 7.87 -14.08
N ALA A 46 -45.49 8.33 -15.29
CA ALA A 46 -44.72 8.05 -16.50
C ALA A 46 -44.75 9.25 -17.45
N MET A 47 -43.82 9.24 -18.40
CA MET A 47 -43.76 10.20 -19.50
C MET A 47 -43.67 9.41 -20.81
N VAL A 48 -44.53 9.77 -21.77
CA VAL A 48 -44.43 9.32 -23.16
C VAL A 48 -43.71 10.42 -23.93
N PRO A 49 -42.60 10.14 -24.64
CA PRO A 49 -41.83 11.15 -25.37
C PRO A 49 -42.48 11.51 -26.72
N MET A 50 -43.79 11.73 -26.71
CA MET A 50 -44.61 12.13 -27.86
C MET A 50 -45.75 13.03 -27.37
N GLY A 51 -46.08 14.05 -28.16
CA GLY A 51 -47.16 14.98 -27.88
C GLY A 51 -47.72 15.61 -29.15
N GLY A 52 -48.19 16.85 -29.04
CA GLY A 52 -48.74 17.60 -30.17
C GLY A 52 -47.76 17.92 -31.31
N ASP A 53 -46.45 17.96 -31.05
CA ASP A 53 -45.41 18.30 -32.04
C ASP A 53 -45.30 17.25 -33.14
N GLU A 54 -45.45 15.96 -32.80
CA GLU A 54 -45.44 14.85 -33.76
C GLU A 54 -46.53 15.00 -34.84
N LEU A 55 -47.69 15.51 -34.43
CA LEU A 55 -48.79 15.79 -35.34
C LEU A 55 -48.48 16.99 -36.24
N THR A 56 -47.83 18.02 -35.69
CA THR A 56 -47.37 19.19 -36.44
C THR A 56 -46.31 18.79 -37.47
N GLU A 57 -45.33 17.99 -37.07
CA GLU A 57 -44.28 17.48 -37.95
C GLU A 57 -44.83 16.57 -39.04
N THR A 58 -45.87 15.78 -38.74
CA THR A 58 -46.58 14.96 -39.73
C THR A 58 -47.20 15.83 -40.82
N LEU A 59 -47.88 16.93 -40.45
CA LEU A 59 -48.44 17.87 -41.42
C LEU A 59 -47.36 18.65 -42.18
N ALA A 60 -46.33 19.11 -41.48
CA ALA A 60 -45.20 19.83 -42.07
C ALA A 60 -44.53 18.99 -43.16
N SER A 61 -44.27 17.71 -42.86
CA SER A 61 -43.64 16.78 -43.80
C SER A 61 -44.55 16.43 -44.98
N HIS A 62 -45.83 16.17 -44.73
CA HIS A 62 -46.77 15.76 -45.77
C HIS A 62 -47.12 16.90 -46.74
N TYR A 63 -47.35 18.10 -46.22
CA TYR A 63 -47.77 19.27 -47.00
C TYR A 63 -46.62 20.24 -47.33
N LEU A 64 -45.38 19.90 -46.96
CA LEU A 64 -44.18 20.72 -47.15
C LEU A 64 -44.32 22.13 -46.54
N LEU A 65 -44.89 22.21 -45.34
CA LEU A 65 -45.07 23.44 -44.57
C LEU A 65 -43.89 23.65 -43.62
N ASP A 66 -43.57 24.89 -43.27
CA ASP A 66 -42.76 25.12 -42.07
C ASP A 66 -43.54 24.77 -40.80
N PHE A 67 -42.83 24.56 -39.70
CA PHE A 67 -43.45 24.09 -38.45
C PHE A 67 -44.52 25.05 -37.91
N HIS A 68 -44.29 26.36 -37.99
CA HIS A 68 -45.24 27.35 -37.47
C HIS A 68 -46.54 27.34 -38.29
N HIS A 69 -46.41 27.33 -39.62
CA HIS A 69 -47.58 27.24 -40.50
C HIS A 69 -48.30 25.89 -40.35
N ALA A 70 -47.58 24.79 -40.16
CA ALA A 70 -48.17 23.49 -39.87
C ALA A 70 -48.97 23.48 -38.55
N GLU A 71 -48.46 24.13 -37.49
CA GLU A 71 -49.14 24.26 -36.21
C GLU A 71 -50.43 25.07 -36.35
N ASP A 72 -50.37 26.19 -37.07
CA ASP A 72 -51.54 27.04 -37.32
C ASP A 72 -52.62 26.28 -38.12
N VAL A 73 -52.22 25.49 -39.12
CA VAL A 73 -53.12 24.62 -39.88
C VAL A 73 -53.70 23.51 -39.00
N LYS A 74 -52.88 22.85 -38.17
CA LYS A 74 -53.32 21.80 -37.23
C LYS A 74 -54.45 22.31 -36.33
N ARG A 75 -54.28 23.50 -35.76
CA ARG A 75 -55.26 24.12 -34.85
C ARG A 75 -56.57 24.49 -35.56
N GLN A 76 -56.53 24.73 -36.87
CA GLN A 76 -57.73 25.02 -37.68
C GLN A 76 -58.54 23.77 -38.05
N ILE A 77 -57.98 22.55 -37.94
CA ILE A 77 -58.70 21.29 -38.22
C ILE A 77 -59.98 21.17 -37.40
N ALA A 78 -59.98 21.65 -36.15
CA ALA A 78 -61.15 21.64 -35.28
C ALA A 78 -62.22 22.69 -35.65
N LEU A 79 -61.90 23.68 -36.49
CA LEU A 79 -62.70 24.89 -36.71
C LEU A 79 -63.45 24.95 -38.06
N GLY A 80 -63.04 24.20 -39.08
CA GLY A 80 -63.56 24.39 -40.45
C GLY A 80 -63.50 23.17 -41.35
N GLU A 81 -64.12 23.27 -42.53
CA GLU A 81 -64.18 22.21 -43.54
C GLU A 81 -63.01 22.26 -44.53
N THR A 82 -62.53 23.45 -44.93
CA THR A 82 -61.38 23.61 -45.82
C THR A 82 -60.40 24.63 -45.25
N ILE A 83 -59.11 24.31 -45.33
CA ILE A 83 -58.02 25.08 -44.75
C ILE A 83 -57.06 25.48 -45.88
N GLU A 84 -56.72 26.77 -45.92
CA GLU A 84 -55.70 27.27 -46.85
C GLU A 84 -54.32 26.89 -46.33
N ILE A 85 -53.52 26.29 -47.22
CA ILE A 85 -52.12 25.98 -46.95
C ILE A 85 -51.21 26.71 -47.94
N LYS A 86 -50.02 27.04 -47.46
CA LYS A 86 -48.95 27.60 -48.28
C LYS A 86 -47.66 26.87 -47.95
N ASP A 87 -47.12 26.16 -48.93
CA ASP A 87 -45.88 25.40 -48.74
C ASP A 87 -44.64 26.31 -48.77
N ILE A 88 -43.49 25.75 -48.39
CA ILE A 88 -42.19 26.46 -48.38
C ILE A 88 -41.73 26.90 -49.78
N LEU A 89 -42.29 26.31 -50.85
CA LEU A 89 -42.03 26.66 -52.24
C LEU A 89 -42.99 27.76 -52.75
N LYS A 90 -43.86 28.27 -51.87
CA LYS A 90 -44.89 29.29 -52.13
C LYS A 90 -46.05 28.83 -53.01
N ASN A 91 -46.28 27.52 -53.14
CA ASN A 91 -47.52 27.01 -53.71
C ASN A 91 -48.64 27.15 -52.67
N SER A 92 -49.82 27.56 -53.13
CA SER A 92 -51.01 27.68 -52.29
C SER A 92 -52.08 26.68 -52.72
N GLY A 93 -52.81 26.13 -51.76
CA GLY A 93 -53.89 25.18 -52.00
C GLY A 93 -54.91 25.17 -50.87
N MET A 94 -56.11 24.66 -51.16
CA MET A 94 -57.15 24.40 -50.17
C MET A 94 -57.19 22.90 -49.90
N VAL A 95 -57.19 22.52 -48.63
CA VAL A 95 -57.28 21.11 -48.22
C VAL A 95 -58.46 20.93 -47.28
N ASP A 96 -59.20 19.84 -47.47
CA ASP A 96 -60.30 19.47 -46.58
C ASP A 96 -59.78 19.04 -45.20
N SER A 97 -60.37 19.56 -44.13
CA SER A 97 -59.96 19.26 -42.76
C SER A 97 -60.15 17.80 -42.39
N LYS A 98 -61.14 17.10 -42.98
CA LYS A 98 -61.32 15.65 -42.81
C LYS A 98 -60.21 14.87 -43.50
N ALA A 99 -59.73 15.35 -44.64
CA ALA A 99 -58.59 14.74 -45.32
C ALA A 99 -57.29 14.92 -44.51
N MET A 100 -57.08 16.12 -43.94
CA MET A 100 -55.96 16.35 -43.02
C MET A 100 -56.05 15.51 -41.74
N LEU A 101 -57.24 15.40 -41.16
CA LEU A 101 -57.46 14.56 -39.98
C LEU A 101 -57.21 13.08 -40.29
N ALA A 102 -57.66 12.60 -41.45
CA ALA A 102 -57.38 11.24 -41.91
C ALA A 102 -55.87 11.00 -42.08
N GLN A 103 -55.13 12.01 -42.56
CA GLN A 103 -53.67 11.97 -42.66
C GLN A 103 -52.99 11.93 -41.28
N LEU A 104 -53.55 12.56 -40.25
CA LEU A 104 -53.05 12.54 -38.87
C LEU A 104 -53.43 11.27 -38.11
N GLN A 105 -54.48 10.56 -38.52
CA GLN A 105 -55.04 9.42 -37.77
C GLN A 105 -54.01 8.33 -37.41
N PRO A 106 -53.05 7.92 -38.27
CA PRO A 106 -52.02 6.95 -37.89
C PRO A 106 -51.16 7.43 -36.72
N MET A 107 -50.79 8.71 -36.71
CA MET A 107 -49.99 9.31 -35.63
C MET A 107 -50.82 9.46 -34.35
N ILE A 108 -52.10 9.85 -34.47
CA ILE A 108 -53.04 9.88 -33.34
C ILE A 108 -53.17 8.49 -32.70
N ASN A 109 -53.28 7.43 -33.52
CA ASN A 109 -53.36 6.05 -33.02
C ASN A 109 -52.10 5.64 -32.26
N ASP A 110 -50.92 6.03 -32.75
CA ASP A 110 -49.64 5.70 -32.09
C ASP A 110 -49.45 6.46 -30.78
N ILE A 111 -49.73 7.78 -30.74
CA ILE A 111 -49.69 8.58 -29.52
C ILE A 111 -50.67 8.00 -28.48
N SER A 112 -51.95 7.84 -28.85
CA SER A 112 -52.97 7.33 -27.94
C SER A 112 -52.69 5.88 -27.50
N GLY A 113 -52.17 5.04 -28.39
CA GLY A 113 -51.80 3.66 -28.08
C GLY A 113 -50.64 3.58 -27.08
N LYS A 114 -49.61 4.43 -27.23
CA LYS A 114 -48.50 4.51 -26.28
C LYS A 114 -48.93 5.05 -24.93
N ILE A 115 -49.74 6.10 -24.90
CA ILE A 115 -50.34 6.62 -23.66
C ILE A 115 -51.16 5.51 -22.97
N ALA A 116 -52.02 4.81 -23.71
CA ALA A 116 -52.83 3.72 -23.17
C ALA A 116 -51.96 2.58 -22.61
N GLY A 117 -50.94 2.15 -23.35
CA GLY A 117 -49.99 1.13 -22.91
C GLY A 117 -49.30 1.52 -21.60
N HIS A 118 -48.77 2.73 -21.51
CA HIS A 118 -48.15 3.22 -20.28
C HIS A 118 -49.14 3.31 -19.10
N ILE A 119 -50.39 3.74 -19.34
CA ILE A 119 -51.42 3.73 -18.30
C ILE A 119 -51.68 2.31 -17.80
N LEU A 120 -51.81 1.33 -18.71
CA LEU A 120 -52.07 -0.06 -18.35
C LEU A 120 -50.88 -0.70 -17.63
N ASP A 121 -49.66 -0.43 -18.08
CA ASP A 121 -48.43 -0.92 -17.44
C ASP A 121 -48.30 -0.37 -16.01
N LEU A 122 -48.56 0.92 -15.81
CA LEU A 122 -48.48 1.54 -14.48
C LEU A 122 -49.64 1.12 -13.57
N ASN A 123 -50.85 1.07 -14.11
CA ASN A 123 -52.06 0.86 -13.30
C ASN A 123 -52.42 -0.63 -13.14
N GLN A 124 -51.84 -1.51 -13.96
CA GLN A 124 -52.08 -2.95 -14.05
C GLN A 124 -53.51 -3.33 -14.50
N LYS A 125 -54.38 -2.34 -14.75
CA LYS A 125 -55.75 -2.48 -15.27
C LYS A 125 -56.23 -1.14 -15.84
N PRO A 126 -57.28 -1.12 -16.69
CA PRO A 126 -57.91 0.13 -17.12
C PRO A 126 -58.36 1.01 -15.93
N PRO A 127 -58.14 2.34 -15.99
CA PRO A 127 -58.67 3.26 -14.99
C PRO A 127 -60.20 3.38 -15.09
N ASP A 128 -60.85 3.82 -14.01
CA ASP A 128 -62.29 4.13 -13.99
C ASP A 128 -62.64 5.27 -14.95
N ALA A 129 -61.73 6.25 -15.08
CA ALA A 129 -61.79 7.36 -16.02
C ALA A 129 -60.40 7.99 -16.24
N VAL A 130 -60.25 8.70 -17.36
CA VAL A 130 -59.05 9.45 -17.73
C VAL A 130 -59.37 10.93 -17.87
N VAL A 131 -58.56 11.76 -17.21
CA VAL A 131 -58.64 13.22 -17.28
C VAL A 131 -57.48 13.71 -18.13
N CYS A 132 -57.78 14.26 -19.30
CA CYS A 132 -56.77 14.83 -20.21
C CYS A 132 -56.68 16.35 -20.01
N VAL A 133 -55.45 16.85 -20.01
CA VAL A 133 -55.12 18.29 -19.94
C VAL A 133 -54.00 18.58 -20.97
N GLY A 134 -53.54 19.83 -21.04
CA GLY A 134 -52.53 20.23 -22.02
C GLY A 134 -53.13 20.62 -23.36
N GLY A 135 -52.35 21.33 -24.19
CA GLY A 135 -52.83 21.82 -25.49
C GLY A 135 -53.09 20.71 -26.50
N GLY A 136 -52.28 19.65 -26.47
CA GLY A 136 -52.38 18.52 -27.39
C GLY A 136 -53.67 17.72 -27.21
N SER A 137 -54.31 17.78 -26.04
CA SER A 137 -55.59 17.11 -25.77
C SER A 137 -56.75 17.65 -26.62
N LEU A 138 -56.59 18.85 -27.20
CA LEU A 138 -57.58 19.47 -28.09
C LEU A 138 -57.52 18.94 -29.53
N THR A 139 -56.55 18.07 -29.84
CA THR A 139 -56.46 17.45 -31.16
C THR A 139 -57.73 16.63 -31.44
N PRO A 140 -58.46 16.89 -32.54
CA PRO A 140 -59.62 16.10 -32.91
C PRO A 140 -59.32 14.60 -32.96
N SER A 141 -60.32 13.79 -32.61
CA SER A 141 -60.24 12.31 -32.51
C SER A 141 -59.29 11.75 -31.44
N LEU A 142 -58.28 12.47 -30.94
CA LEU A 142 -57.28 11.93 -30.01
C LEU A 142 -57.89 11.33 -28.75
N ILE A 143 -58.79 12.07 -28.09
CA ILE A 143 -59.48 11.64 -26.87
C ILE A 143 -60.38 10.42 -27.13
N ALA A 144 -61.06 10.40 -28.28
CA ALA A 144 -61.90 9.28 -28.66
C ALA A 144 -61.07 8.02 -28.91
N THR A 145 -59.97 8.14 -29.66
CA THR A 145 -59.02 7.05 -29.90
C THR A 145 -58.38 6.56 -28.61
N LEU A 146 -58.06 7.44 -27.65
CA LEU A 146 -57.54 7.03 -26.36
C LEU A 146 -58.57 6.22 -25.55
N ALA A 147 -59.85 6.59 -25.61
CA ALA A 147 -60.93 5.81 -25.00
C ALA A 147 -61.02 4.41 -25.63
N ASP A 148 -60.95 4.32 -26.96
CA ASP A 148 -60.98 3.04 -27.67
C ASP A 148 -59.79 2.14 -27.27
N GLN A 149 -58.57 2.69 -27.22
CA GLN A 149 -57.35 1.96 -26.86
C GLN A 149 -57.33 1.46 -25.41
N LEU A 150 -58.04 2.17 -24.51
CA LEU A 150 -58.19 1.76 -23.11
C LEU A 150 -59.45 0.90 -22.86
N GLU A 151 -60.23 0.62 -23.92
CA GLU A 151 -61.51 -0.07 -23.84
C GLU A 151 -62.50 0.61 -22.86
N LEU A 152 -62.45 1.95 -22.80
CA LEU A 152 -63.32 2.75 -21.95
C LEU A 152 -64.49 3.35 -22.74
N PRO A 153 -65.69 3.43 -22.15
CA PRO A 153 -66.75 4.29 -22.65
C PRO A 153 -66.23 5.71 -22.92
N HIS A 154 -66.51 6.29 -24.09
CA HIS A 154 -66.01 7.64 -24.45
C HIS A 154 -66.36 8.73 -23.43
N ASN A 155 -67.46 8.58 -22.68
CA ASN A 155 -67.84 9.53 -21.63
C ASN A 155 -66.98 9.43 -20.35
N ARG A 156 -66.02 8.48 -20.28
CA ARG A 156 -65.06 8.30 -19.19
C ARG A 156 -63.65 8.79 -19.53
N VAL A 157 -63.43 9.31 -20.73
CA VAL A 157 -62.19 10.00 -21.11
C VAL A 157 -62.56 11.43 -21.48
N GLY A 158 -62.11 12.39 -20.69
CA GLY A 158 -62.57 13.77 -20.81
C GLY A 158 -61.45 14.79 -20.66
N ILE A 159 -61.64 15.96 -21.27
CA ILE A 159 -60.75 17.10 -21.14
C ILE A 159 -61.16 17.93 -19.92
N ARG A 160 -60.20 18.36 -19.10
CA ARG A 160 -60.45 19.28 -17.99
C ARG A 160 -59.85 20.65 -18.25
N THR A 161 -60.60 21.68 -17.90
CA THR A 161 -60.24 23.10 -18.09
C THR A 161 -60.29 23.85 -16.76
N ALA A 162 -59.80 25.10 -16.76
CA ALA A 162 -59.73 25.92 -15.55
C ALA A 162 -61.11 26.26 -14.96
N GLU A 163 -62.17 26.24 -15.76
CA GLU A 163 -63.54 26.55 -15.32
C GLU A 163 -64.08 25.56 -14.26
N GLY A 164 -63.54 24.34 -14.20
CA GLY A 164 -63.95 23.30 -13.27
C GLY A 164 -63.19 23.28 -11.94
N PHE A 165 -62.44 24.34 -11.60
CA PHE A 165 -61.62 24.41 -10.39
C PHE A 165 -62.27 25.29 -9.32
N GLU A 166 -62.68 24.71 -8.20
CA GLU A 166 -63.34 25.45 -7.11
C GLU A 166 -62.43 26.51 -6.47
N ALA A 167 -61.14 26.21 -6.35
CA ALA A 167 -60.17 27.04 -5.65
C ALA A 167 -59.50 28.12 -6.53
N ILE A 168 -59.76 28.14 -7.83
CA ILE A 168 -59.08 29.04 -8.79
C ILE A 168 -60.12 29.82 -9.58
N ARG A 169 -60.00 31.15 -9.58
CA ARG A 169 -60.74 32.04 -10.49
C ARG A 169 -59.77 32.67 -11.47
N CYS A 170 -59.80 32.25 -12.72
CA CYS A 170 -58.95 32.80 -13.77
C CYS A 170 -59.79 33.42 -14.88
N GLN A 171 -59.51 34.68 -15.22
CA GLN A 171 -60.17 35.40 -16.33
C GLN A 171 -59.26 35.57 -17.55
N HIS A 172 -57.99 35.18 -17.46
CA HIS A 172 -57.04 35.37 -18.55
C HIS A 172 -57.33 34.36 -19.69
N PRO A 173 -57.64 34.81 -20.93
CA PRO A 173 -58.09 33.93 -22.01
C PRO A 173 -57.17 32.73 -22.28
N ASN A 174 -55.85 32.94 -22.24
CA ASN A 174 -54.87 31.88 -22.53
C ASN A 174 -54.79 30.78 -21.46
N LEU A 175 -55.35 31.00 -20.27
CA LEU A 175 -55.32 30.04 -19.16
C LEU A 175 -56.68 29.36 -18.92
N GLN A 176 -57.70 29.67 -19.74
CA GLN A 176 -59.03 29.09 -19.57
C GLN A 176 -59.12 27.65 -20.11
N GLY A 177 -58.40 27.34 -21.19
CA GLY A 177 -58.38 26.02 -21.82
C GLY A 177 -57.55 24.97 -21.05
N PRO A 178 -57.50 23.72 -21.54
CA PRO A 178 -56.74 22.64 -20.90
C PRO A 178 -55.23 22.91 -20.80
N GLN A 179 -54.67 23.72 -21.71
CA GLN A 179 -53.28 24.17 -21.65
C GLN A 179 -52.98 25.06 -20.43
N GLY A 180 -54.00 25.66 -19.81
CA GLY A 180 -53.84 26.48 -18.61
C GLY A 180 -53.75 25.69 -17.32
N VAL A 181 -54.12 24.40 -17.33
CA VAL A 181 -54.25 23.59 -16.11
C VAL A 181 -52.91 23.41 -15.39
N THR A 182 -51.85 23.10 -16.10
CA THR A 182 -50.52 22.84 -15.51
C THR A 182 -49.89 24.10 -14.90
N PRO A 183 -49.84 25.26 -15.60
CA PRO A 183 -49.40 26.52 -15.00
C PRO A 183 -50.21 26.92 -13.76
N LEU A 184 -51.54 26.79 -13.81
CA LEU A 184 -52.42 27.08 -12.67
C LEU A 184 -52.19 26.10 -11.52
N GLY A 185 -51.97 24.83 -11.84
CA GLY A 185 -51.61 23.78 -10.87
C GLY A 185 -50.28 24.06 -10.18
N ILE A 186 -49.26 24.55 -10.89
CA ILE A 186 -47.97 24.93 -10.30
C ILE A 186 -48.16 26.09 -9.31
N ALA A 187 -48.90 27.13 -9.71
CA ALA A 187 -49.21 28.25 -8.84
C ALA A 187 -49.97 27.80 -7.59
N TYR A 188 -51.04 27.02 -7.76
CA TYR A 188 -51.85 26.49 -6.66
C TYR A 188 -51.05 25.59 -5.71
N HIS A 189 -50.26 24.67 -6.26
CA HIS A 189 -49.40 23.77 -5.48
C HIS A 189 -48.41 24.56 -4.62
N SER A 190 -47.86 25.67 -5.12
CA SER A 190 -46.93 26.52 -4.36
C SER A 190 -47.55 27.20 -3.14
N PHE A 191 -48.87 27.42 -3.14
CA PHE A 191 -49.58 28.03 -2.01
C PHE A 191 -49.95 27.01 -0.92
N ILE A 192 -50.07 25.73 -1.27
CA ILE A 192 -50.61 24.69 -0.38
C ILE A 192 -49.52 23.79 0.18
N PHE A 193 -48.45 23.59 -0.58
CA PHE A 193 -47.30 22.81 -0.14
C PHE A 193 -46.15 23.76 0.21
N PRO A 194 -45.58 23.65 1.43
CA PRO A 194 -44.41 24.45 1.78
C PRO A 194 -43.28 24.16 0.77
N PRO A 195 -42.55 25.19 0.31
CA PRO A 195 -41.39 24.96 -0.54
C PRO A 195 -40.42 24.03 0.19
N LEU A 196 -39.80 23.11 -0.56
CA LEU A 196 -38.74 22.25 -0.03
C LEU A 196 -37.70 23.14 0.68
N PRO A 197 -37.26 22.78 1.91
CA PRO A 197 -36.30 23.59 2.63
C PRO A 197 -34.94 23.49 1.91
N PHE A 198 -34.51 24.61 1.33
CA PHE A 198 -33.16 24.78 0.81
C PHE A 198 -32.43 25.82 1.65
N ILE A 199 -31.15 25.58 1.88
CA ILE A 199 -30.24 26.62 2.34
C ILE A 199 -29.17 26.85 1.27
N THR A 200 -28.72 28.09 1.16
CA THR A 200 -27.62 28.46 0.28
C THR A 200 -26.41 28.76 1.15
N VAL A 201 -25.28 28.13 0.87
CA VAL A 201 -24.01 28.34 1.59
C VAL A 201 -22.91 28.65 0.58
N THR A 202 -21.81 29.27 1.02
CA THR A 202 -20.66 29.56 0.17
C THR A 202 -19.48 28.67 0.59
N LEU A 203 -19.03 27.74 -0.24
CA LEU A 203 -17.84 26.92 0.01
C LEU A 203 -16.68 27.39 -0.86
N ASN A 204 -15.57 27.85 -0.26
CA ASN A 204 -14.39 28.34 -0.99
C ASN A 204 -14.76 29.30 -2.15
N GLN A 205 -15.67 30.25 -1.87
CA GLN A 205 -16.24 31.24 -2.82
C GLN A 205 -17.30 30.72 -3.80
N ALA A 206 -17.59 29.41 -3.85
CA ALA A 206 -18.64 28.84 -4.68
C ALA A 206 -19.97 28.76 -3.93
N ASN A 207 -21.05 29.26 -4.53
CA ASN A 207 -22.40 29.13 -3.98
C ASN A 207 -22.92 27.70 -4.18
N LEU A 208 -23.30 27.06 -3.08
CA LEU A 208 -23.90 25.73 -3.04
C LEU A 208 -25.33 25.82 -2.51
N MET A 209 -26.25 25.18 -3.22
CA MET A 209 -27.61 24.97 -2.74
C MET A 209 -27.71 23.57 -2.15
N LEU A 210 -27.99 23.48 -0.85
CA LEU A 210 -28.11 22.21 -0.16
C LEU A 210 -29.58 21.81 -0.06
N TRP A 211 -29.87 20.58 -0.47
CA TRP A 211 -31.20 19.98 -0.43
C TRP A 211 -31.11 18.61 0.22
N ASN A 212 -31.71 18.44 1.41
CA ASN A 212 -31.92 17.13 1.98
C ASN A 212 -32.98 17.18 3.09
N VAL A 213 -33.66 16.06 3.31
CA VAL A 213 -34.65 15.85 4.40
C VAL A 213 -33.93 15.47 5.71
N GLY A 214 -32.71 15.97 5.93
CA GLY A 214 -31.82 15.60 7.05
C GLY A 214 -30.99 16.79 7.55
N GLU A 215 -30.03 16.52 8.44
CA GLU A 215 -29.16 17.55 9.01
C GLU A 215 -28.28 18.20 7.93
N MET A 216 -28.28 19.54 7.86
CA MET A 216 -27.44 20.28 6.92
C MET A 216 -26.09 20.58 7.57
N THR A 217 -25.05 19.83 7.24
CA THR A 217 -23.72 19.98 7.85
C THR A 217 -22.64 20.34 6.82
N VAL A 218 -21.47 20.75 7.29
CA VAL A 218 -20.29 20.99 6.44
C VAL A 218 -19.95 19.77 5.58
N GLY A 219 -20.05 18.55 6.13
CA GLY A 219 -19.82 17.32 5.39
C GLY A 219 -20.76 17.17 4.19
N ASN A 220 -22.03 17.55 4.36
CA ASN A 220 -23.01 17.55 3.27
C ASN A 220 -22.68 18.62 2.22
N ALA A 221 -22.22 19.80 2.63
CA ALA A 221 -21.76 20.83 1.69
C ALA A 221 -20.59 20.35 0.83
N LEU A 222 -19.59 19.70 1.43
CA LEU A 222 -18.44 19.13 0.72
C LEU A 222 -18.84 17.99 -0.23
N LEU A 223 -19.76 17.12 0.19
CA LEU A 223 -20.29 16.07 -0.69
C LEU A 223 -21.05 16.67 -1.88
N SER A 224 -21.88 17.69 -1.64
CA SER A 224 -22.62 18.40 -2.70
C SER A 224 -21.71 19.16 -3.67
N SER A 225 -20.50 19.56 -3.27
CA SER A 225 -19.50 20.12 -4.20
C SER A 225 -18.73 19.08 -5.00
N GLY A 226 -19.04 17.78 -4.82
CA GLY A 226 -18.33 16.67 -5.48
C GLY A 226 -17.02 16.28 -4.80
N THR A 227 -16.75 16.79 -3.59
CA THR A 227 -15.54 16.43 -2.83
C THR A 227 -15.70 15.06 -2.19
N SER A 228 -14.72 14.18 -2.41
CA SER A 228 -14.68 12.88 -1.74
C SER A 228 -14.19 13.02 -0.31
N LEU A 229 -15.04 12.68 0.67
CA LEU A 229 -14.67 12.67 2.09
C LEU A 229 -13.51 11.71 2.41
N ALA A 230 -13.26 10.70 1.57
CA ALA A 230 -12.11 9.80 1.74
C ALA A 230 -10.75 10.46 1.44
N SER A 231 -10.75 11.62 0.78
CA SER A 231 -9.55 12.33 0.32
C SER A 231 -9.23 13.61 1.09
N ILE A 232 -10.02 13.93 2.12
CA ILE A 232 -9.87 15.19 2.87
C ILE A 232 -8.72 15.14 3.88
N TYR A 233 -8.33 13.95 4.34
CA TYR A 233 -7.18 13.76 5.22
C TYR A 233 -5.93 13.48 4.39
N GLY A 234 -4.81 14.06 4.80
CA GLY A 234 -3.50 13.69 4.28
C GLY A 234 -3.21 12.22 4.54
N ARG A 235 -2.79 11.48 3.51
CA ARG A 235 -2.40 10.08 3.68
C ARG A 235 -1.04 10.01 4.38
N PRO A 236 -0.77 9.02 5.26
CA PRO A 236 0.57 8.77 5.76
C PRO A 236 1.55 8.46 4.62
N GLY A 237 2.78 8.96 4.72
CA GLY A 237 3.86 8.58 3.82
C GLY A 237 4.24 7.11 3.99
N LEU A 238 4.66 6.46 2.90
CA LEU A 238 5.05 5.06 2.93
C LEU A 238 6.34 4.88 3.74
N GLY A 239 6.32 3.94 4.67
CA GLY A 239 7.52 3.48 5.36
C GLY A 239 8.39 2.60 4.47
N LYS A 240 9.67 2.48 4.81
CA LYS A 240 10.67 1.68 4.10
C LYS A 240 11.24 0.61 5.02
N THR A 241 11.45 -0.59 4.51
CA THR A 241 12.06 -1.71 5.25
C THR A 241 13.36 -2.08 4.57
N VAL A 242 14.46 -2.18 5.31
CA VAL A 242 15.79 -2.52 4.78
C VAL A 242 16.40 -3.63 5.62
N THR A 243 16.98 -4.64 4.97
CA THR A 243 17.71 -5.72 5.65
C THR A 243 19.19 -5.38 5.67
N ILE A 244 19.75 -5.07 6.83
CA ILE A 244 21.15 -4.67 7.02
C ILE A 244 21.91 -5.78 7.73
N ASN A 245 22.93 -6.37 7.08
CA ASN A 245 23.72 -7.49 7.63
C ASN A 245 22.82 -8.60 8.21
N GLY A 246 21.73 -8.93 7.50
CA GLY A 246 20.74 -9.93 7.89
C GLY A 246 19.66 -9.46 8.89
N LYS A 247 19.73 -8.25 9.44
CA LYS A 247 18.73 -7.70 10.38
C LYS A 247 17.79 -6.72 9.70
N ILE A 248 16.48 -6.91 9.88
CA ILE A 248 15.45 -6.02 9.30
C ILE A 248 15.33 -4.74 10.13
N LYS A 249 15.40 -3.58 9.48
CA LYS A 249 15.18 -2.25 10.06
C LYS A 249 14.08 -1.53 9.28
N ALA A 250 13.11 -0.96 10.01
CA ALA A 250 12.00 -0.20 9.44
C ALA A 250 12.21 1.30 9.66
N PHE A 251 11.91 2.09 8.64
CA PHE A 251 11.97 3.54 8.62
C PHE A 251 10.58 4.08 8.32
N PRO A 252 9.91 4.76 9.28
CA PRO A 252 8.56 5.27 9.06
C PRO A 252 8.56 6.48 8.11
N GLY A 253 7.52 6.60 7.28
CA GLY A 253 7.21 7.85 6.59
C GLY A 253 6.60 8.87 7.57
N THR A 254 6.41 10.12 7.13
CA THR A 254 5.78 11.14 7.97
C THR A 254 4.25 11.02 7.95
N LEU A 255 3.60 11.52 8.99
CA LEU A 255 2.14 11.54 9.07
C LEU A 255 1.56 12.62 8.15
N GLY A 256 0.41 12.35 7.55
CA GLY A 256 -0.39 13.38 6.88
C GLY A 256 -1.10 14.28 7.89
N THR A 257 -1.57 15.44 7.44
CA THR A 257 -2.29 16.40 8.28
C THR A 257 -3.81 16.27 8.14
N ALA A 258 -4.54 16.72 9.16
CA ALA A 258 -5.99 16.84 9.11
C ALA A 258 -6.41 18.03 8.22
N PRO A 259 -7.61 17.98 7.61
CA PRO A 259 -8.16 19.14 6.90
C PRO A 259 -8.44 20.29 7.87
N ILE A 260 -8.37 21.52 7.34
CA ILE A 260 -8.81 22.72 8.04
C ILE A 260 -10.20 23.04 7.54
N VAL A 261 -11.13 23.20 8.48
CA VAL A 261 -12.52 23.57 8.23
C VAL A 261 -12.84 24.78 9.06
N GLN A 262 -13.39 25.82 8.42
CA GLN A 262 -13.93 26.98 9.12
C GLN A 262 -15.33 27.31 8.60
N VAL A 263 -16.21 27.70 9.51
CA VAL A 263 -17.54 28.25 9.20
C VAL A 263 -17.59 29.67 9.75
N ASN A 264 -17.86 30.65 8.90
CA ASN A 264 -17.89 32.07 9.24
C ASN A 264 -16.62 32.53 9.98
N GLY A 265 -15.46 32.01 9.58
CA GLY A 265 -14.15 32.31 10.18
C GLY A 265 -13.85 31.60 11.51
N GLN A 266 -14.75 30.74 12.01
CA GLN A 266 -14.53 29.96 13.23
C GLN A 266 -14.18 28.52 12.90
N ALA A 267 -13.26 27.92 13.67
CA ALA A 267 -12.90 26.52 13.52
C ALA A 267 -14.12 25.61 13.68
N ALA A 268 -14.32 24.71 12.73
CA ALA A 268 -15.50 23.85 12.64
C ALA A 268 -15.10 22.40 12.33
N THR A 269 -16.08 21.51 12.36
CA THR A 269 -15.95 20.09 11.99
C THR A 269 -16.91 19.76 10.85
N LEU A 270 -16.78 18.56 10.28
CA LEU A 270 -17.69 18.09 9.23
C LEU A 270 -19.14 17.98 9.70
N ASP A 271 -19.36 17.73 10.99
CA ASP A 271 -20.69 17.60 11.60
C ASP A 271 -21.28 18.96 12.03
N THR A 272 -20.55 20.06 11.84
CA THR A 272 -21.04 21.38 12.20
C THR A 272 -22.27 21.73 11.36
N PRO A 273 -23.42 22.07 11.99
CA PRO A 273 -24.64 22.41 11.27
C PRO A 273 -24.49 23.76 10.56
N LEU A 274 -25.17 23.90 9.44
CA LEU A 274 -25.13 25.06 8.55
C LEU A 274 -26.49 25.75 8.48
N ASN A 275 -26.43 27.08 8.39
CA ASN A 275 -27.57 27.96 8.15
C ASN A 275 -27.50 28.60 6.76
N HIS A 276 -28.63 29.13 6.31
CA HIS A 276 -28.68 29.92 5.09
C HIS A 276 -27.74 31.13 5.19
N GLY A 277 -26.83 31.25 4.21
CA GLY A 277 -25.85 32.32 4.10
C GLY A 277 -24.46 31.99 4.65
N ASP A 278 -24.26 30.84 5.29
CA ASP A 278 -22.98 30.50 5.91
C ASP A 278 -21.83 30.42 4.89
N GLN A 279 -20.65 30.88 5.32
CA GLN A 279 -19.41 30.82 4.55
C GLN A 279 -18.50 29.72 5.11
N ILE A 280 -18.09 28.80 4.25
CA ILE A 280 -17.28 27.64 4.58
C ILE A 280 -15.93 27.78 3.88
N GLU A 281 -14.86 27.79 4.66
CA GLU A 281 -13.50 27.66 4.16
C GLU A 281 -12.99 26.26 4.45
N PHE A 282 -12.58 25.56 3.40
CA PHE A 282 -12.10 24.19 3.47
C PHE A 282 -10.76 24.06 2.78
N VAL A 283 -9.76 23.60 3.53
CA VAL A 283 -8.44 23.25 3.02
C VAL A 283 -8.18 21.78 3.33
N PRO A 284 -7.98 20.90 2.32
CA PRO A 284 -7.68 19.50 2.56
C PRO A 284 -6.33 19.32 3.27
N GLY A 285 -6.21 18.23 4.01
CA GLY A 285 -4.95 17.84 4.64
C GLY A 285 -3.86 17.53 3.62
N CYS A 286 -2.60 17.74 4.01
CA CYS A 286 -1.42 17.43 3.20
C CYS A 286 -0.96 16.00 3.50
N SER A 287 -0.72 15.21 2.47
CA SER A 287 -0.12 13.88 2.64
C SER A 287 1.28 13.97 3.25
N GLY A 288 1.62 12.98 4.07
CA GLY A 288 2.96 12.77 4.59
C GLY A 288 3.94 12.41 3.47
N GLN A 289 5.22 12.50 3.80
CA GLN A 289 6.34 12.19 2.92
C GLN A 289 6.82 10.76 3.17
N ASP A 290 7.13 10.07 2.08
CA ASP A 290 7.70 8.71 2.14
C ASP A 290 9.06 8.70 2.84
N ALA A 291 9.37 7.58 3.50
CA ALA A 291 10.64 7.39 4.17
C ALA A 291 11.81 7.39 3.16
N ARG A 292 12.75 8.31 3.34
CA ARG A 292 14.01 8.39 2.59
C ARG A 292 15.17 8.06 3.51
N VAL A 293 16.05 7.20 3.03
CA VAL A 293 17.24 6.75 3.77
C VAL A 293 18.38 6.65 2.77
N ALA A 294 19.41 7.47 2.96
CA ALA A 294 20.66 7.39 2.22
C ALA A 294 21.65 6.47 2.93
N LEU A 295 22.67 6.00 2.21
CA LEU A 295 23.75 5.20 2.82
C LEU A 295 24.46 5.96 3.94
N SER A 296 24.71 7.26 3.76
CA SER A 296 25.34 8.12 4.77
C SER A 296 24.54 8.29 6.06
N ASP A 297 23.22 8.05 6.03
CA ASP A 297 22.37 8.14 7.22
C ASP A 297 22.56 6.93 8.15
N LEU A 298 23.16 5.84 7.64
CA LEU A 298 23.27 4.56 8.33
C LEU A 298 24.70 4.10 8.59
N PHE A 299 25.64 4.45 7.71
CA PHE A 299 26.99 3.90 7.75
C PHE A 299 28.03 5.01 7.63
N ASP A 300 29.16 4.81 8.33
CA ASP A 300 30.37 5.60 8.08
C ASP A 300 31.07 5.06 6.82
N LEU A 301 31.20 5.94 5.83
CA LEU A 301 31.81 5.64 4.53
C LEU A 301 33.27 6.08 4.47
N GLY A 302 33.84 6.47 5.61
CA GLY A 302 35.22 6.87 5.76
C GLY A 302 36.19 5.80 5.27
N ALA A 303 37.11 6.21 4.41
CA ALA A 303 38.29 5.42 4.07
C ALA A 303 39.44 5.82 4.99
N GLY A 304 40.30 4.87 5.34
CA GLY A 304 41.46 5.12 6.18
C GLY A 304 42.67 4.34 5.73
N GLU A 305 43.80 4.59 6.40
CA GLU A 305 45.06 3.92 6.13
C GLU A 305 45.51 3.13 7.36
N VAL A 306 46.12 1.97 7.11
CA VAL A 306 46.75 1.12 8.13
C VAL A 306 48.06 0.59 7.57
N LYS A 307 49.01 0.24 8.44
CA LYS A 307 50.30 -0.33 8.04
C LYS A 307 50.29 -1.83 8.33
N VAL A 308 50.26 -2.67 7.30
CA VAL A 308 50.19 -4.14 7.45
C VAL A 308 51.53 -4.77 7.09
N ASN A 309 52.19 -5.47 8.02
CA ASN A 309 53.50 -6.10 7.84
C ASN A 309 54.53 -5.17 7.15
N GLY A 310 54.57 -3.91 7.58
CA GLY A 310 55.48 -2.90 7.02
C GLY A 310 54.95 -2.12 5.82
N ARG A 311 53.86 -2.56 5.17
CA ARG A 311 53.30 -1.95 3.96
C ARG A 311 52.09 -1.06 4.28
N GLN A 312 52.08 0.17 3.74
CA GLN A 312 50.92 1.06 3.85
C GLN A 312 49.77 0.57 2.96
N LEU A 313 48.58 0.43 3.54
CA LEU A 313 47.37 -0.03 2.86
C LEU A 313 46.23 0.96 3.12
N ARG A 314 45.62 1.48 2.05
CA ARG A 314 44.44 2.35 2.12
C ARG A 314 43.19 1.53 1.85
N ILE A 315 42.28 1.51 2.82
CA ILE A 315 41.11 0.63 2.82
C ILE A 315 39.85 1.48 2.78
N LYS A 316 38.87 1.02 2.01
CA LYS A 316 37.56 1.65 1.89
C LYS A 316 36.50 0.65 2.36
N PRO A 317 35.37 1.12 2.92
CA PRO A 317 34.32 0.21 3.33
C PRO A 317 33.68 -0.41 2.10
N LEU A 318 33.33 -1.68 2.20
CA LEU A 318 32.59 -2.37 1.15
C LEU A 318 31.12 -2.36 1.52
N ILE A 319 30.29 -1.77 0.65
CA ILE A 319 28.84 -1.79 0.77
C ILE A 319 28.26 -2.36 -0.50
N THR A 320 27.40 -3.37 -0.33
CA THR A 320 26.59 -3.86 -1.42
C THR A 320 25.11 -3.64 -1.11
N VAL A 321 24.37 -3.17 -2.11
CA VAL A 321 22.91 -3.07 -2.09
C VAL A 321 22.37 -4.04 -3.13
N ASN A 322 21.60 -5.03 -2.67
CA ASN A 322 21.09 -6.14 -3.49
C ASN A 322 22.20 -6.86 -4.27
N GLY A 323 23.35 -7.05 -3.64
CA GLY A 323 24.53 -7.72 -4.22
C GLY A 323 25.33 -6.88 -5.22
N ARG A 324 24.99 -5.59 -5.42
CA ARG A 324 25.78 -4.66 -6.23
C ARG A 324 26.54 -3.69 -5.33
N GLU A 325 27.83 -3.52 -5.59
CA GLU A 325 28.65 -2.56 -4.85
C GLU A 325 28.19 -1.12 -5.09
N VAL A 326 28.09 -0.34 -4.01
CA VAL A 326 27.68 1.07 -4.05
C VAL A 326 28.60 1.89 -3.16
N ALA A 327 29.22 2.93 -3.74
CA ALA A 327 30.19 3.78 -3.05
C ALA A 327 29.71 5.24 -2.87
N SER A 328 28.49 5.58 -3.29
CA SER A 328 27.98 6.96 -3.23
C SER A 328 27.27 7.23 -1.89
N PRO A 329 27.71 8.22 -1.08
CA PRO A 329 27.08 8.55 0.20
C PRO A 329 25.60 8.91 0.10
N GLY A 330 25.24 9.68 -0.93
CA GLY A 330 23.86 10.10 -1.18
C GLY A 330 23.00 9.05 -1.90
N PHE A 331 23.47 7.82 -2.05
CA PHE A 331 22.67 6.77 -2.66
C PHE A 331 21.47 6.44 -1.77
N GLU A 332 20.26 6.67 -2.30
CA GLU A 332 19.04 6.32 -1.61
C GLU A 332 18.81 4.80 -1.65
N ILE A 333 18.66 4.20 -0.48
CA ILE A 333 18.44 2.76 -0.34
C ILE A 333 17.01 2.44 -0.79
N PRO A 334 16.78 1.51 -1.73
CA PRO A 334 15.44 1.09 -2.13
C PRO A 334 14.68 0.37 -1.02
N ASP A 335 13.34 0.34 -1.11
CA ASP A 335 12.54 -0.48 -0.21
C ASP A 335 12.83 -1.98 -0.38
N ARG A 336 12.77 -2.71 0.73
CA ARG A 336 13.10 -4.13 0.87
C ARG A 336 14.51 -4.50 0.38
N ALA A 337 15.39 -3.51 0.24
CA ALA A 337 16.76 -3.77 -0.16
C ALA A 337 17.51 -4.56 0.92
N ARG A 338 18.39 -5.43 0.45
CA ARG A 338 19.41 -6.07 1.28
C ARG A 338 20.70 -5.26 1.18
N VAL A 339 21.18 -4.76 2.31
CA VAL A 339 22.43 -4.03 2.44
C VAL A 339 23.39 -4.88 3.25
N ASP A 340 24.49 -5.28 2.63
CA ASP A 340 25.60 -5.93 3.32
C ASP A 340 26.75 -4.90 3.41
N PHE A 341 27.11 -4.53 4.64
CA PHE A 341 28.12 -3.52 4.97
C PHE A 341 29.27 -4.16 5.73
N GLN A 342 30.48 -4.01 5.18
CA GLN A 342 31.73 -4.41 5.80
C GLN A 342 32.54 -3.15 6.17
N PRO A 343 32.70 -2.84 7.47
CA PRO A 343 33.48 -1.69 7.91
C PRO A 343 34.93 -1.79 7.46
N ALA A 344 35.48 -0.65 7.01
CA ALA A 344 36.85 -0.56 6.50
C ALA A 344 37.92 -0.88 7.57
N ASN A 345 37.59 -0.68 8.85
CA ASN A 345 38.50 -0.85 9.99
C ASN A 345 38.32 -2.19 10.73
N SER A 346 37.56 -3.14 10.18
CA SER A 346 37.52 -4.51 10.73
C SER A 346 38.85 -5.22 10.47
N LEU A 347 39.47 -5.79 11.52
CA LEU A 347 40.75 -6.48 11.37
C LEU A 347 40.69 -7.64 10.37
N LYS A 348 39.62 -8.44 10.41
CA LYS A 348 39.37 -9.49 9.41
C LYS A 348 39.38 -8.95 7.98
N TYR A 349 38.69 -7.82 7.75
CA TYR A 349 38.63 -7.22 6.42
C TYR A 349 39.99 -6.64 5.98
N ILE A 350 40.71 -6.00 6.90
CA ILE A 350 42.08 -5.51 6.66
C ILE A 350 43.01 -6.64 6.20
N LEU A 351 42.93 -7.81 6.86
CA LEU A 351 43.75 -8.97 6.51
C LEU A 351 43.36 -9.57 5.15
N GLN A 352 42.06 -9.60 4.81
CA GLN A 352 41.59 -10.01 3.49
C GLN A 352 42.15 -9.09 2.39
N GLU A 353 42.07 -7.78 2.58
CA GLU A 353 42.62 -6.78 1.64
C GLU A 353 44.17 -6.83 1.57
N ALA A 354 44.83 -7.23 2.66
CA ALA A 354 46.27 -7.50 2.67
C ALA A 354 46.66 -8.79 1.93
N GLY A 355 45.67 -9.59 1.48
CA GLY A 355 45.87 -10.81 0.71
C GLY A 355 45.97 -12.10 1.54
N VAL A 356 45.56 -12.07 2.81
CA VAL A 356 45.48 -13.28 3.64
C VAL A 356 44.33 -14.16 3.12
N PRO A 357 44.59 -15.42 2.75
CA PRO A 357 43.56 -16.34 2.28
C PRO A 357 42.46 -16.59 3.31
N GLU A 358 41.20 -16.72 2.87
CA GLU A 358 40.05 -16.89 3.77
C GLU A 358 40.17 -18.11 4.68
N TYR A 359 40.76 -19.23 4.19
CA TYR A 359 40.96 -20.42 5.03
C TYR A 359 41.90 -20.17 6.21
N GLN A 360 42.73 -19.11 6.17
CA GLN A 360 43.59 -18.72 7.28
C GLN A 360 42.88 -17.83 8.31
N LEU A 361 41.73 -17.27 7.93
CA LEU A 361 40.89 -16.41 8.78
C LEU A 361 39.72 -17.17 9.38
N GLN A 362 39.72 -18.50 9.27
CA GLN A 362 38.68 -19.39 9.79
C GLN A 362 39.23 -20.23 10.94
N SER A 363 38.61 -20.07 12.10
CA SER A 363 38.89 -20.92 13.25
C SER A 363 38.30 -22.32 13.04
N ARG A 364 39.04 -23.37 13.41
CA ARG A 364 38.57 -24.77 13.41
C ARG A 364 38.70 -25.38 14.79
N SER A 365 37.71 -26.15 15.21
CA SER A 365 37.78 -26.90 16.47
C SER A 365 38.39 -28.27 16.20
N TYR A 366 39.30 -28.70 17.07
CA TYR A 366 39.86 -30.05 17.10
C TYR A 366 39.54 -30.67 18.45
N ALA A 367 38.92 -31.84 18.44
CA ALA A 367 38.69 -32.67 19.61
C ALA A 367 39.69 -33.84 19.60
N PHE A 368 40.33 -34.14 20.73
CA PHE A 368 41.28 -35.24 20.83
C PHE A 368 41.38 -35.71 22.28
N VAL A 369 41.85 -36.93 22.50
CA VAL A 369 42.09 -37.46 23.85
C VAL A 369 43.58 -37.31 24.16
N LEU A 370 43.93 -36.68 25.29
CA LEU A 370 45.30 -36.61 25.78
C LEU A 370 45.43 -37.45 27.04
N GLY A 371 46.10 -38.60 26.94
CA GLY A 371 46.14 -39.60 28.01
C GLY A 371 44.75 -40.19 28.26
N ASN A 372 44.08 -39.73 29.32
CA ASN A 372 42.71 -40.12 29.69
C ASN A 372 41.73 -38.93 29.73
N GLU A 373 42.15 -37.75 29.27
CA GLU A 373 41.33 -36.53 29.29
C GLU A 373 40.90 -36.14 27.88
N ASP A 374 39.60 -35.89 27.71
CA ASP A 374 39.08 -35.26 26.49
C ASP A 374 39.52 -33.79 26.46
N LYS A 375 40.17 -33.40 25.36
CA LYS A 375 40.62 -32.03 25.10
C LYS A 375 39.96 -31.50 23.84
N GLN A 376 39.71 -30.20 23.84
CA GLN A 376 39.21 -29.47 22.68
C GLN A 376 39.98 -28.17 22.54
N ILE A 377 40.45 -27.89 21.34
CA ILE A 377 41.15 -26.64 21.02
C ILE A 377 40.50 -25.96 19.82
N VAL A 378 40.55 -24.63 19.82
CA VAL A 378 40.16 -23.81 18.67
C VAL A 378 41.42 -23.30 18.02
N TRP A 379 41.67 -23.75 16.79
CA TRP A 379 42.84 -23.39 16.01
C TRP A 379 42.51 -22.28 15.03
N LEU A 380 43.21 -21.17 15.12
CA LEU A 380 43.21 -20.10 14.12
C LEU A 380 44.61 -20.06 13.49
N PRO A 381 44.76 -20.38 12.19
CA PRO A 381 46.06 -20.51 11.53
C PRO A 381 46.72 -19.14 11.19
N ILE A 382 46.57 -18.17 12.08
CA ILE A 382 47.18 -16.85 12.01
C ILE A 382 47.31 -16.26 13.42
N LYS A 383 48.48 -15.68 13.73
CA LYS A 383 48.67 -14.80 14.89
C LYS A 383 48.70 -13.36 14.39
N VAL A 384 47.92 -12.50 15.03
CA VAL A 384 47.78 -11.09 14.63
C VAL A 384 48.02 -10.20 15.83
N GLU A 385 48.77 -9.14 15.62
CA GLU A 385 49.03 -8.09 16.59
C GLU A 385 48.66 -6.73 15.98
N VAL A 386 48.09 -5.85 16.80
CA VAL A 386 47.80 -4.46 16.46
C VAL A 386 48.59 -3.58 17.44
N ASN A 387 49.48 -2.74 16.91
CA ASN A 387 50.42 -1.92 17.68
C ASN A 387 51.24 -2.73 18.71
N GLY A 388 51.62 -3.96 18.34
CA GLY A 388 52.40 -4.86 19.18
C GLY A 388 51.61 -5.54 20.31
N GLN A 389 50.27 -5.47 20.30
CA GLN A 389 49.40 -6.21 21.23
C GLN A 389 48.61 -7.28 20.47
N PRO A 390 48.42 -8.49 21.03
CA PRO A 390 47.60 -9.53 20.41
C PRO A 390 46.18 -9.04 20.11
N ALA A 391 45.67 -9.37 18.93
CA ALA A 391 44.35 -8.93 18.46
C ALA A 391 43.53 -10.09 17.87
N GLN A 392 42.21 -9.96 17.93
CA GLN A 392 41.23 -10.90 17.39
C GLN A 392 40.65 -10.40 16.06
N LEU A 393 40.22 -11.31 15.19
CA LEU A 393 39.73 -10.98 13.85
C LEU A 393 38.53 -10.02 13.84
N ASP A 394 37.71 -10.05 14.88
CA ASP A 394 36.53 -9.18 15.01
C ASP A 394 36.86 -7.80 15.60
N ASP A 395 38.13 -7.55 15.97
CA ASP A 395 38.57 -6.28 16.53
C ASP A 395 38.50 -5.15 15.49
N VAL A 396 38.25 -3.94 16.01
CA VAL A 396 38.28 -2.70 15.23
C VAL A 396 39.66 -2.07 15.35
N VAL A 397 40.27 -1.81 14.19
CA VAL A 397 41.63 -1.27 14.10
C VAL A 397 41.58 0.25 13.97
N PRO A 398 42.24 1.02 14.84
CA PRO A 398 42.39 2.46 14.65
C PRO A 398 43.13 2.78 13.35
N TRP A 399 42.79 3.90 12.71
CA TRP A 399 43.57 4.38 11.57
C TRP A 399 45.01 4.69 11.97
N GLU A 400 45.92 4.52 11.01
CA GLU A 400 47.37 4.65 11.16
C GLU A 400 48.03 3.60 12.08
N ALA A 401 47.26 2.65 12.61
CA ALA A 401 47.80 1.55 13.40
C ALA A 401 48.67 0.59 12.57
N GLU A 402 49.63 -0.04 13.24
CA GLU A 402 50.48 -1.09 12.68
C GLU A 402 49.87 -2.46 12.98
N VAL A 403 49.49 -3.18 11.93
CA VAL A 403 48.99 -4.56 11.99
C VAL A 403 50.12 -5.49 11.56
N THR A 404 50.58 -6.35 12.45
CA THR A 404 51.56 -7.40 12.15
C THR A 404 50.90 -8.76 12.24
N TYR A 405 51.19 -9.65 11.29
CA TYR A 405 50.66 -11.01 11.34
C TYR A 405 51.67 -12.04 10.88
N THR A 406 51.57 -13.22 11.49
CA THR A 406 52.35 -14.41 11.16
C THR A 406 51.40 -15.54 10.82
N LEU A 407 51.57 -16.12 9.62
CA LEU A 407 50.76 -17.24 9.15
C LEU A 407 51.24 -18.53 9.82
N LEU A 408 50.31 -19.30 10.36
CA LEU A 408 50.58 -20.61 10.94
C LEU A 408 50.15 -21.72 9.96
N PRO A 409 50.59 -22.97 10.20
CA PRO A 409 50.09 -24.12 9.45
C PRO A 409 48.55 -24.22 9.51
N PRO A 410 47.88 -24.72 8.45
CA PRO A 410 46.42 -24.87 8.42
C PRO A 410 45.85 -25.75 9.54
N HIS A 411 46.69 -26.62 10.11
CA HIS A 411 46.36 -27.58 11.17
C HIS A 411 47.36 -27.42 12.32
N PRO A 412 46.91 -27.54 13.58
CA PRO A 412 47.82 -27.46 14.71
C PRO A 412 48.79 -28.64 14.70
N ILE A 413 50.05 -28.39 15.06
CA ILE A 413 51.04 -29.46 15.27
C ILE A 413 51.10 -29.86 16.74
N LEU A 414 51.48 -31.11 17.01
CA LEU A 414 51.50 -31.67 18.36
C LEU A 414 52.39 -30.88 19.32
N GLN A 415 53.51 -30.32 18.85
CA GLN A 415 54.40 -29.50 19.67
C GLN A 415 53.66 -28.31 20.30
N GLU A 416 52.89 -27.54 19.53
CA GLU A 416 52.17 -26.36 20.02
C GLU A 416 51.06 -26.70 21.02
N ILE A 417 50.58 -27.94 21.00
CA ILE A 417 49.53 -28.44 21.89
C ILE A 417 50.13 -29.03 23.17
N LEU A 418 51.31 -29.64 23.07
CA LEU A 418 51.95 -30.37 24.16
C LEU A 418 52.97 -29.52 24.94
N GLU A 419 53.32 -28.32 24.47
CA GLU A 419 54.33 -27.41 25.07
C GLU A 419 54.12 -27.14 26.57
N ASP A 420 52.86 -27.08 27.05
CA ASP A 420 52.52 -26.80 28.45
C ASP A 420 52.13 -28.06 29.26
N THR A 421 52.32 -29.25 28.71
CA THR A 421 51.91 -30.51 29.35
C THR A 421 53.08 -31.22 30.03
N ASP A 422 52.80 -32.01 31.08
CA ASP A 422 53.82 -32.88 31.73
C ASP A 422 54.41 -33.93 30.74
N ALA A 423 53.83 -34.04 29.55
CA ALA A 423 54.28 -34.87 28.44
C ALA A 423 55.71 -34.62 27.98
N CYS A 424 56.18 -33.38 28.08
CA CYS A 424 57.50 -32.96 27.65
C CYS A 424 58.47 -32.79 28.83
N ARG A 425 58.06 -33.20 30.03
CA ARG A 425 58.83 -33.04 31.27
C ARG A 425 59.36 -34.37 31.77
N LEU A 426 60.67 -34.49 31.90
CA LEU A 426 61.35 -35.65 32.48
C LEU A 426 61.77 -35.33 33.91
N ARG A 427 61.34 -36.14 34.87
CA ARG A 427 61.72 -36.01 36.29
C ARG A 427 62.90 -36.94 36.61
N VAL A 428 64.00 -36.38 37.07
CA VAL A 428 65.22 -37.09 37.49
C VAL A 428 65.67 -36.56 38.86
N TYR A 429 66.52 -37.31 39.58
CA TYR A 429 67.06 -36.86 40.87
C TYR A 429 68.54 -36.57 40.72
N VAL A 430 68.97 -35.32 40.87
CA VAL A 430 70.40 -34.95 40.80
C VAL A 430 70.90 -34.63 42.20
N ASN A 431 71.85 -35.41 42.75
CA ASN A 431 72.36 -35.24 44.12
C ASN A 431 71.24 -35.14 45.19
N ASP A 432 70.26 -36.04 45.09
CA ASP A 432 69.06 -36.10 45.94
C ASP A 432 68.08 -34.90 45.82
N GLU A 433 68.31 -33.98 44.88
CA GLU A 433 67.35 -32.93 44.49
C GLU A 433 66.51 -33.38 43.29
N GLU A 434 65.19 -33.23 43.36
CA GLU A 434 64.31 -33.50 42.22
C GLU A 434 64.47 -32.40 41.17
N LEU A 435 64.81 -32.80 39.95
CA LEU A 435 64.96 -31.92 38.80
C LEU A 435 63.97 -32.29 37.70
N VAL A 436 63.31 -31.27 37.15
CA VAL A 436 62.38 -31.41 36.02
C VAL A 436 63.05 -30.77 34.81
N ILE A 437 63.35 -31.57 33.79
CA ILE A 437 63.96 -31.09 32.54
C ILE A 437 62.99 -31.21 31.37
N ASN A 438 63.07 -30.25 30.44
CA ASN A 438 62.32 -30.33 29.19
C ASN A 438 63.03 -31.32 28.26
N ALA A 439 62.40 -32.45 28.00
CA ALA A 439 62.90 -33.49 27.11
C ALA A 439 61.95 -33.61 25.90
N PRO A 440 62.19 -32.87 24.81
CA PRO A 440 61.35 -32.97 23.63
C PRO A 440 61.57 -34.34 22.95
N GLY A 441 60.59 -35.22 23.15
CA GLY A 441 60.24 -36.29 22.21
C GLY A 441 61.12 -37.52 22.22
N ALA A 442 60.75 -38.49 23.06
CA ALA A 442 60.50 -39.85 22.57
C ALA A 442 59.22 -40.39 23.26
N GLY A 443 58.43 -41.20 22.55
CA GLY A 443 57.24 -41.84 23.12
C GLY A 443 55.88 -41.18 22.83
N ILE A 444 55.75 -40.15 21.98
CA ILE A 444 54.42 -39.66 21.58
C ILE A 444 53.78 -40.68 20.62
N LEU A 445 52.62 -41.19 21.01
CA LEU A 445 51.80 -42.08 20.22
C LEU A 445 50.53 -41.33 19.80
N MET A 446 50.24 -41.29 18.51
CA MET A 446 48.93 -40.89 17.99
C MET A 446 48.21 -42.15 17.50
N ASP A 447 47.09 -42.48 18.12
CA ASP A 447 46.33 -43.72 17.89
C ASP A 447 47.21 -44.99 18.00
N GLY A 448 48.11 -44.98 18.98
CA GLY A 448 49.03 -46.10 19.26
C GLY A 448 50.24 -46.19 18.33
N LYS A 449 50.43 -45.25 17.39
CA LYS A 449 51.60 -45.22 16.49
C LYS A 449 52.60 -44.12 16.88
N PRO A 450 53.91 -44.39 16.91
CA PRO A 450 54.93 -43.37 17.17
C PRO A 450 54.90 -42.25 16.13
N VAL A 451 54.83 -41.00 16.60
CA VAL A 451 54.84 -39.80 15.74
C VAL A 451 55.82 -38.75 16.28
N PRO A 452 56.43 -37.94 15.41
CA PRO A 452 57.26 -36.82 15.85
C PRO A 452 56.41 -35.69 16.46
N THR A 453 57.02 -34.84 17.30
CA THR A 453 56.38 -33.64 17.87
C THR A 453 55.89 -32.66 16.79
N THR A 454 56.47 -32.70 15.60
CA THR A 454 56.09 -31.86 14.45
C THR A 454 54.92 -32.42 13.64
N ALA A 455 54.35 -33.57 14.02
CA ALA A 455 53.18 -34.13 13.32
C ALA A 455 51.93 -33.24 13.51
N GLU A 456 51.09 -33.20 12.49
CA GLU A 456 49.78 -32.53 12.56
C GLU A 456 48.83 -33.31 13.48
N LEU A 457 48.07 -32.59 14.31
CA LEU A 457 47.00 -33.17 15.10
C LEU A 457 45.86 -33.60 14.18
N ILE A 458 45.43 -34.85 14.34
CA ILE A 458 44.26 -35.41 13.68
C ILE A 458 43.04 -35.25 14.60
N ASP A 459 41.96 -34.69 14.07
CA ASP A 459 40.69 -34.57 14.81
C ASP A 459 40.14 -35.96 15.17
N GLY A 460 39.75 -36.13 16.43
CA GLY A 460 39.31 -37.38 17.04
C GLY A 460 40.43 -38.33 17.47
N SER A 461 41.72 -37.97 17.29
CA SER A 461 42.84 -38.86 17.64
C SER A 461 43.05 -39.00 19.15
N THR A 462 43.65 -40.12 19.53
CA THR A 462 44.14 -40.36 20.90
C THR A 462 45.64 -40.14 20.95
N ILE A 463 46.07 -39.14 21.69
CA ILE A 463 47.47 -38.81 21.97
C ILE A 463 47.85 -39.42 23.32
N SER A 464 48.78 -40.37 23.31
CA SER A 464 49.34 -40.96 24.52
C SER A 464 50.86 -40.84 24.56
N LEU A 465 51.41 -41.02 25.75
CA LEU A 465 52.80 -40.76 26.05
C LEU A 465 53.43 -42.01 26.64
N ASP A 466 54.44 -42.52 25.95
CA ASP A 466 55.24 -43.63 26.43
C ASP A 466 56.50 -43.09 27.13
N HIS A 467 56.37 -42.86 28.43
CA HIS A 467 57.45 -42.38 29.30
C HIS A 467 58.61 -43.37 29.46
N SER A 468 58.51 -44.60 28.92
CA SER A 468 59.61 -45.58 28.94
C SER A 468 60.67 -45.32 27.87
N ILE A 469 60.32 -44.49 26.88
CA ILE A 469 61.16 -44.10 25.75
C ILE A 469 61.51 -42.63 25.95
N SER A 470 62.78 -42.34 26.23
CA SER A 470 63.29 -40.97 26.39
C SER A 470 64.40 -40.73 25.36
N SER A 471 64.37 -39.57 24.70
CA SER A 471 65.47 -39.06 23.88
C SER A 471 66.50 -38.29 24.71
N ALA A 472 66.20 -38.02 25.99
CA ALA A 472 67.06 -37.21 26.85
C ALA A 472 68.37 -37.93 27.18
N ILE A 473 69.43 -37.15 27.18
CA ILE A 473 70.77 -37.57 27.58
C ILE A 473 71.21 -36.81 28.83
N LEU A 474 72.21 -37.33 29.51
CA LEU A 474 72.70 -36.79 30.77
C LEU A 474 73.07 -35.30 30.69
N SER A 475 73.55 -34.80 29.54
CA SER A 475 73.85 -33.37 29.37
C SER A 475 72.64 -32.45 29.48
N ASP A 476 71.42 -32.96 29.26
CA ASP A 476 70.20 -32.16 29.29
C ASP A 476 69.87 -31.67 30.71
N ILE A 477 70.40 -32.33 31.75
CA ILE A 477 70.23 -31.86 33.14
C ILE A 477 70.87 -30.48 33.35
N PHE A 478 71.94 -30.15 32.64
CA PHE A 478 72.68 -28.90 32.81
C PHE A 478 71.96 -27.67 32.23
N GLN A 479 70.83 -27.86 31.53
CA GLN A 479 69.96 -26.75 31.14
C GLN A 479 69.33 -26.06 32.36
N VAL A 480 69.14 -26.82 33.45
CA VAL A 480 68.49 -26.36 34.68
C VAL A 480 69.33 -26.61 35.94
N TYR A 481 70.32 -27.52 35.89
CA TYR A 481 71.25 -27.78 36.97
C TYR A 481 72.52 -26.93 36.84
N GLY A 482 72.77 -26.04 37.82
CA GLY A 482 73.97 -25.22 37.85
C GLY A 482 75.20 -26.01 38.31
N LEU A 483 76.17 -26.23 37.42
CA LEU A 483 77.47 -26.84 37.77
C LEU A 483 78.50 -25.76 38.15
N ASN A 484 79.05 -25.83 39.36
CA ASN A 484 80.20 -25.00 39.76
C ASN A 484 81.51 -25.73 39.40
N PRO A 485 82.33 -25.22 38.46
CA PRO A 485 83.54 -25.91 38.03
C PRO A 485 84.66 -25.89 39.09
N ASN A 486 85.28 -27.04 39.34
CA ASN A 486 86.51 -27.14 40.13
C ASN A 486 87.68 -27.55 39.21
N LEU A 487 88.65 -26.64 39.04
CA LEU A 487 89.77 -26.83 38.09
C LEU A 487 90.82 -27.86 38.56
N ASN A 488 90.79 -28.24 39.84
CA ASN A 488 91.77 -29.16 40.44
C ASN A 488 91.19 -30.54 40.73
N ALA A 489 89.99 -30.86 40.24
CA ALA A 489 89.30 -32.13 40.49
C ALA A 489 88.68 -32.67 39.19
N ARG A 490 88.48 -33.98 39.11
CA ARG A 490 87.81 -34.63 37.98
C ARG A 490 86.30 -34.63 38.22
N LEU A 491 85.52 -34.17 37.24
CA LEU A 491 84.06 -34.31 37.27
C LEU A 491 83.70 -35.78 37.11
N VAL A 492 83.01 -36.33 38.10
CA VAL A 492 82.45 -37.69 38.08
C VAL A 492 80.94 -37.58 37.94
N LEU A 493 80.42 -38.32 36.97
CA LEU A 493 78.99 -38.44 36.69
C LEU A 493 78.59 -39.89 36.89
N LYS A 494 77.54 -40.14 37.68
CA LYS A 494 76.93 -41.47 37.78
C LYS A 494 75.44 -41.41 37.51
N VAL A 495 74.92 -42.43 36.86
CA VAL A 495 73.47 -42.66 36.71
C VAL A 495 73.16 -44.00 37.37
N ASN A 496 72.26 -43.98 38.36
CA ASN A 496 71.87 -45.11 39.20
C ASN A 496 73.09 -45.87 39.79
N GLY A 497 74.11 -45.13 40.23
CA GLY A 497 75.33 -45.66 40.85
C GLY A 497 76.40 -46.17 39.86
N SER A 498 76.14 -46.15 38.55
CA SER A 498 77.12 -46.55 37.51
C SER A 498 77.78 -45.33 36.87
N GLU A 499 79.09 -45.39 36.60
CA GLU A 499 79.83 -44.29 35.92
C GLU A 499 79.20 -44.01 34.54
N ALA A 500 78.91 -42.74 34.27
CA ALA A 500 78.18 -42.28 33.10
C ALA A 500 78.91 -41.14 32.38
N GLY A 501 78.59 -40.93 31.10
CA GLY A 501 79.10 -39.83 30.30
C GLY A 501 77.99 -38.85 29.91
N PHE A 502 78.34 -37.68 29.39
CA PHE A 502 77.38 -36.64 28.99
C PHE A 502 76.30 -37.11 28.01
N THR A 503 76.59 -38.11 27.17
CA THR A 503 75.64 -38.66 26.20
C THR A 503 74.88 -39.90 26.70
N THR A 504 75.04 -40.27 27.98
CA THR A 504 74.32 -41.41 28.56
C THR A 504 72.82 -41.12 28.56
N PRO A 505 71.97 -41.97 27.95
CA PRO A 505 70.52 -41.78 27.98
C PRO A 505 69.98 -41.81 29.40
N ILE A 506 69.04 -40.92 29.72
CA ILE A 506 68.38 -40.82 31.03
C ILE A 506 66.87 -40.99 30.90
N LYS A 507 66.26 -41.62 31.90
CA LYS A 507 64.83 -41.94 31.98
C LYS A 507 64.20 -41.36 33.25
N ALA A 508 62.87 -41.34 33.28
CA ALA A 508 62.13 -40.84 34.42
C ALA A 508 62.45 -41.66 35.68
N GLY A 509 62.80 -40.97 36.77
CA GLY A 509 63.18 -41.57 38.05
C GLY A 509 64.65 -41.95 38.20
N ASP A 510 65.49 -41.73 37.19
CA ASP A 510 66.93 -41.96 37.31
C ASP A 510 67.56 -41.08 38.40
N ARG A 511 68.47 -41.68 39.18
CA ARG A 511 69.28 -40.99 40.19
C ARG A 511 70.65 -40.67 39.62
N ILE A 512 70.98 -39.40 39.57
CA ILE A 512 72.17 -38.86 38.95
C ILE A 512 73.05 -38.26 40.05
N GLU A 513 74.28 -38.71 40.14
CA GLU A 513 75.28 -38.12 41.03
C GLU A 513 76.24 -37.27 40.20
N VAL A 514 76.43 -36.02 40.60
CA VAL A 514 77.33 -35.06 39.95
C VAL A 514 78.25 -34.49 41.02
N PHE A 515 79.50 -34.90 41.04
CA PHE A 515 80.47 -34.44 42.03
C PHE A 515 81.88 -34.34 41.45
N TRP A 516 82.74 -33.62 42.16
CA TRP A 516 84.15 -33.46 41.83
C TRP A 516 84.98 -34.38 42.72
N GLU A 517 85.80 -35.24 42.13
CA GLU A 517 86.75 -36.12 42.83
C GLU A 517 88.17 -35.53 42.71
N GLU A 518 88.84 -35.29 43.84
CA GLU A 518 90.20 -34.70 43.91
C GLU A 518 91.30 -35.58 43.31
#